data_AF-E1LMD2-F1
#
_entry.id   AF-E1LMD2-F1
#
_cell.length_a   1.000
_cell.length_b   1.000
_cell.length_c   1.000
_cell.angle_alpha   90.00
_cell.angle_beta   90.00
_cell.angle_gamma   90.00
#
_symmetry.space_group_name_H-M   'P 1'
#
loop_
_entity.id
_entity.type
_entity.pdbx_description
1 polymer ?
#
loop_
_entity_poly.entity_id
_entity_poly.type
_entity_poly.pdbx_seq_one_letter_code
_entity_poly.pdbx_strand_id
1 'polypeptide(L)' 'MIEAIEKHGFKGVLMGLSRILRCHPWSKTGKDPVPDHFSFKRNQEKK' A
#
# COMPACT_ATOMS: atom_id res chain seq x y z
N MET A 1 -7.48 -0.32 1.57
CA MET A 1 -7.13 -1.63 2.17
C MET A 1 -8.03 -2.72 1.60
N ILE A 2 -9.35 -2.52 1.61
CA ILE A 2 -10.35 -3.42 0.99
C ILE A 2 -10.03 -3.68 -0.49
N GLU A 3 -9.82 -2.62 -1.27
CA GLU A 3 -9.45 -2.71 -2.69
C GLU A 3 -8.19 -3.56 -2.97
N ALA A 4 -7.24 -3.59 -2.03
CA ALA A 4 -6.03 -4.40 -2.17
C ALA A 4 -6.30 -5.89 -1.94
N ILE A 5 -7.25 -6.22 -1.06
CA ILE A 5 -7.66 -7.59 -0.78
C ILE A 5 -8.50 -8.13 -1.95
N GLU A 6 -9.38 -7.32 -2.53
CA GLU A 6 -10.15 -7.71 -3.71
C GLU A 6 -9.24 -7.96 -4.93
N LYS A 7 -8.24 -7.10 -5.17
CA LYS A 7 -7.31 -7.27 -6.32
C LYS A 7 -6.24 -8.34 -6.10
N HIS A 8 -5.66 -8.43 -4.90
CA HIS A 8 -4.46 -9.24 -4.63
C HIS A 8 -4.66 -10.38 -3.62
N GLY A 9 -5.88 -10.58 -3.11
CA GLY A 9 -6.21 -11.63 -2.13
C GLY A 9 -5.31 -11.55 -0.88
N PHE A 10 -4.64 -12.67 -0.57
CA PHE A 10 -3.71 -12.78 0.57
C PHE A 10 -2.56 -11.76 0.52
N LYS A 11 -2.09 -11.41 -0.68
CA LYS A 11 -1.04 -10.38 -0.85
C LYS A 11 -1.56 -8.97 -0.53
N GLY A 12 -2.87 -8.74 -0.67
CA GLY A 12 -3.53 -7.49 -0.26
C GLY A 12 -3.50 -7.28 1.27
N VAL A 13 -3.58 -8.37 2.03
CA VAL A 13 -3.44 -8.36 3.49
C VAL A 13 -2.02 -7.96 3.88
N LEU A 14 -0.99 -8.54 3.22
CA LEU A 14 0.41 -8.17 3.43
C LEU A 14 0.68 -6.70 3.07
N MET A 15 0.08 -6.19 1.99
CA MET A 15 0.16 -4.76 1.65
C MET A 15 -0.45 -3.88 2.74
N GLY A 16 -1.61 -4.25 3.29
CA GLY A 16 -2.25 -3.54 4.40
C GLY A 16 -1.41 -3.55 5.69
N LEU A 17 -0.90 -4.72 6.09
CA LEU A 17 0.01 -4.86 7.22
C LEU A 17 1.26 -3.99 7.07
N SER A 18 1.86 -3.97 5.88
CA SER A 18 3.02 -3.13 5.61
C SER A 18 2.72 -1.64 5.74
N ARG A 19 1.47 -1.19 5.51
CA ARG A 19 1.06 0.21 5.70
C ARG A 19 0.97 0.56 7.18
N ILE A 20 0.43 -0.36 8.00
CA ILE A 20 0.33 -0.19 9.46
C ILE A 20 1.73 -0.15 10.09
N LEU A 21 2.60 -1.09 9.70
CA LEU A 21 3.99 -1.15 10.20
C LEU A 21 4.83 0.07 9.79
N ARG A 22 4.46 0.76 8.70
CA ARG A 22 5.11 2.00 8.23
C ARG A 22 4.38 3.27 8.68
N CYS A 23 3.38 3.13 9.55
CA CYS A 23 2.63 4.26 10.09
C CYS A 23 3.38 4.83 11.28
N HIS A 24 4.03 5.97 11.05
CA HIS A 24 4.75 6.72 12.07
C HIS A 24 4.48 8.22 11.86
N PRO A 25 4.50 9.05 12.91
CA PRO A 25 4.15 10.48 12.82
C PRO A 25 5.05 11.29 11.87
N TRP A 26 6.25 10.78 11.55
CA TRP A 26 7.16 11.37 10.55
C TRP A 26 7.04 10.76 9.14
N SER A 27 6.06 9.87 8.91
CA SER A 27 5.82 9.31 7.57
C SER A 27 5.10 10.36 6.72
N LYS A 28 5.61 10.61 5.51
CA LYS A 28 4.90 11.48 4.54
C LYS A 28 3.57 10.82 4.16
N THR A 29 2.47 11.44 4.58
CA THR A 29 1.12 11.11 4.13
C THR A 29 0.99 11.44 2.65
N GLY A 30 0.51 10.48 1.88
CA GLY A 30 0.24 10.62 0.46
C GLY A 30 -0.84 9.62 0.04
N LYS A 31 -1.40 9.78 -1.15
CA LYS A 31 -2.25 8.74 -1.74
C LYS A 31 -1.38 7.51 -2.02
N ASP A 32 -1.81 6.35 -1.54
CA ASP A 32 -1.16 5.07 -1.80
C ASP A 32 -2.10 4.22 -2.65
N PRO A 33 -2.21 4.52 -3.97
CA PRO A 33 -3.09 3.79 -4.87
C PRO A 33 -2.67 2.32 -4.92
N VAL A 34 -3.65 1.42 -5.01
CA VAL A 34 -3.39 -0.01 -5.14
C VAL A 34 -3.00 -0.29 -6.61
N PRO A 35 -1.76 -0.73 -6.88
CA PRO A 35 -1.37 -1.06 -8.25
C PRO A 35 -2.12 -2.30 -8.74
N ASP A 36 -2.37 -2.39 -10.04
CA ASP A 36 -3.05 -3.56 -10.65
C ASP A 36 -2.21 -4.84 -10.55
N HIS A 37 -0.88 -4.70 -10.52
CA HIS A 37 0.05 -5.79 -10.29
C HIS A 37 0.76 -5.64 -8.93
N PHE A 38 0.91 -6.76 -8.21
CA PHE A 38 1.59 -6.77 -6.92
C PHE A 38 3.04 -6.31 -7.05
N SER A 39 3.38 -5.16 -6.45
CA SER A 39 4.73 -4.63 -6.39
C SER A 39 5.02 -4.09 -4.99
N PHE A 40 6.19 -4.44 -4.45
CA PHE A 40 6.68 -3.91 -3.18
C PHE A 40 7.30 -2.51 -3.33
N LYS A 41 7.50 -2.02 -4.55
CA LYS A 41 8.00 -0.66 -4.77
C LYS A 41 6.92 0.34 -4.38
N ARG A 42 7.28 1.27 -3.50
CA ARG A 42 6.43 2.41 -3.14
C ARG A 42 6.22 3.23 -4.41
N ASN A 43 4.99 3.32 -4.90
CA ASN A 43 4.62 4.18 -6.01
C ASN A 43 4.66 5.62 -5.50
N GLN A 44 5.86 6.21 -5.48
CA GLN A 44 6.03 7.64 -5.29
C GLN A 44 5.50 8.28 -6.57
N GLU A 45 4.19 8.59 -6.62
CA GLU A 45 3.71 9.57 -7.59
C GLU A 45 4.50 10.86 -7.29
N LYS A 46 5.51 11.11 -8.12
CA LYS A 46 6.24 12.37 -8.11
C LYS A 46 5.20 13.44 -8.45
N LYS A 47 4.85 14.25 -7.46
CA LYS A 47 4.09 15.47 -7.68
C LYS A 47 4.85 16.38 -8.63
#